data_AF-A0A645H000-F1
#
_entry.id   AF-A0A645H000-F1
#
_cell.length_a   1.000
_cell.length_b   1.000
_cell.length_c   1.000
_cell.angle_alpha   90.00
_cell.angle_beta   90.00
_cell.angle_gamma   90.00
#
_symmetry.space_group_name_H-M   'P 1'
#
loop_
_entity.id
_entity.type
_entity.pdbx_description
1 polymer ?
#
loop_
_entity_poly.entity_id
_entity_poly.type
_entity_poly.pdbx_seq_one_letter_code
_entity_poly.pdbx_strand_id
1 'polypeptide(L)' 'MAITQVVSQEEGLTNLPIFYNVNIGHAMPIGILPYGINTELNCENKTIILLESATVN' A
#
# COMPACT_ATOMS: atom_id res chain seq x y z
N MET A 1 -9.72 9.47 12.03
CA MET A 1 -9.26 10.22 10.84
C MET A 1 -10.16 9.88 9.66
N ALA A 2 -10.31 10.73 8.64
CA ALA A 2 -11.24 10.48 7.53
C ALA A 2 -10.99 9.11 6.84
N ILE A 3 -9.72 8.74 6.62
CA ILE A 3 -9.36 7.46 5.99
C ILE A 3 -9.84 6.23 6.79
N THR A 4 -9.74 6.24 8.12
CA THR A 4 -10.17 5.11 8.96
C THR A 4 -11.69 5.04 9.08
N GLN A 5 -12.38 6.18 9.05
CA GLN A 5 -13.83 6.20 9.06
C GLN A 5 -14.39 5.54 7.78
N VAL A 6 -13.96 6.05 6.62
CA VAL A 6 -14.49 5.59 5.32
C VAL A 6 -14.02 4.17 5.00
N VAL A 7 -12.71 3.89 5.07
CA VAL A 7 -12.17 2.60 4.58
C VAL A 7 -12.41 1.45 5.56
N SER A 8 -12.46 1.73 6.86
CA SER A 8 -12.53 0.68 7.89
C SER A 8 -13.88 0.60 8.59
N GLN A 9 -14.46 1.72 9.03
CA GLN A 9 -15.70 1.70 9.80
C GLN A 9 -16.93 1.55 8.90
N GLU A 10 -17.04 2.38 7.86
CA GLU A 10 -18.19 2.38 6.94
C GLU A 10 -18.28 1.06 6.14
N GLU A 11 -17.13 0.50 5.74
CA GLU A 11 -17.05 -0.79 5.04
C GLU A 11 -16.98 -2.02 5.97
N GLY A 12 -16.94 -1.82 7.30
CA GLY A 12 -16.82 -2.91 8.28
C GLY A 12 -15.49 -3.66 8.30
N LEU A 13 -14.45 -3.12 7.65
CA LEU A 13 -13.10 -3.69 7.53
C LEU A 13 -12.20 -3.27 8.71
N THR A 14 -12.62 -3.55 9.93
CA THR A 14 -11.95 -3.08 11.16
C THR A 14 -10.56 -3.67 11.41
N ASN A 15 -10.27 -4.84 10.83
CA ASN A 15 -9.00 -5.54 10.98
C ASN A 15 -8.10 -5.44 9.74
N LEU A 16 -8.53 -4.77 8.67
CA LEU A 16 -7.75 -4.63 7.46
C LEU A 16 -6.63 -3.59 7.67
N PRO A 17 -5.35 -3.94 7.45
CA PRO A 17 -4.27 -2.96 7.52
C PRO A 17 -4.44 -1.85 6.48
N ILE A 18 -4.20 -0.59 6.90
CA ILE A 18 -4.29 0.58 6.02
C ILE A 18 -2.90 1.22 5.89
N PHE A 19 -2.33 1.12 4.69
CA PHE A 19 -1.16 1.90 4.30
C PHE A 19 -1.64 3.18 3.61
N TYR A 20 -1.24 4.33 4.14
CA TYR A 20 -1.59 5.64 3.60
C TYR A 20 -0.34 6.49 3.44
N ASN A 21 -0.46 7.58 2.68
CA ASN A 21 0.68 8.46 2.36
C ASN A 21 1.82 7.72 1.63
N VAL A 22 1.47 6.71 0.82
CA VAL A 22 2.40 6.05 -0.10
C VAL A 22 2.46 6.89 -1.37
N ASN A 23 3.64 7.42 -1.70
CA ASN A 23 3.84 8.33 -2.83
C ASN A 23 3.86 7.61 -4.19
N ILE A 24 2.76 6.98 -4.58
CA ILE A 24 2.59 6.29 -5.89
C ILE A 24 1.52 6.95 -6.78
N GLY A 25 0.91 8.03 -6.27
CA GLY A 25 -0.12 8.80 -6.99
C GLY A 25 0.46 10.09 -7.59
N HIS A 26 -0.29 11.18 -7.49
CA HIS A 26 0.06 12.48 -8.08
C HIS A 26 1.16 13.26 -7.31
N ALA A 27 1.57 12.81 -6.12
CA ALA A 27 2.55 13.50 -5.28
C ALA A 27 3.99 13.19 -5.72
N MET A 28 4.84 14.22 -5.78
CA MET A 28 6.25 14.11 -6.20
C MET A 28 7.19 14.04 -4.98
N PRO A 29 8.23 13.16 -4.99
CA PRO A 29 8.57 12.18 -6.03
C PRO A 29 7.58 11.02 -6.12
N ILE A 30 7.26 10.62 -7.35
CA ILE A 30 6.32 9.53 -7.64
C ILE A 30 7.09 8.22 -7.70
N GLY A 31 6.69 7.25 -6.87
CA GLY A 31 7.14 5.87 -6.92
C GLY A 31 6.33 5.04 -7.91
N ILE A 32 6.93 3.95 -8.39
CA ILE A 32 6.29 2.98 -9.29
C ILE A 32 5.84 1.78 -8.45
N LEU A 33 4.57 1.39 -8.57
CA LEU A 33 4.04 0.16 -7.98
C LEU A 33 3.70 -0.84 -9.09
N PRO A 34 4.51 -1.88 -9.33
CA PRO A 34 4.18 -2.93 -10.29
C PRO A 34 2.97 -3.73 -9.80
N TYR A 35 2.02 -3.96 -10.70
CA TYR A 35 0.83 -4.76 -10.40
C TYR A 35 1.04 -6.24 -10.75
N GLY A 36 0.39 -7.11 -9.98
CA GLY A 36 0.35 -8.55 -10.25
C GLY A 36 1.56 -9.35 -9.74
N ILE A 37 2.48 -8.73 -8.99
CA ILE A 37 3.62 -9.41 -8.37
C ILE A 37 3.44 -9.56 -6.86
N ASN A 38 4.10 -10.57 -6.27
CA ASN A 38 4.06 -10.73 -4.81
C ASN A 38 4.89 -9.66 -4.10
N THR A 39 4.30 -9.10 -3.04
CA THR A 39 4.93 -8.06 -2.22
C THR A 39 4.68 -8.32 -0.73
N GLU A 40 5.64 -7.93 0.11
CA GLU A 40 5.49 -7.95 1.56
C GLU A 40 5.15 -6.55 2.06
N LEU A 41 4.10 -6.45 2.88
CA LEU A 41 3.69 -5.24 3.58
C LEU A 41 3.99 -5.42 5.08
N ASN A 42 4.88 -4.60 5.63
CA ASN A 42 5.20 -4.64 7.07
C ASN A 42 4.63 -3.40 7.77
N CYS A 43 3.59 -3.60 8.59
CA CYS A 43 2.90 -2.52 9.30
C CYS A 43 3.76 -1.87 10.40
N GLU A 44 4.67 -2.63 11.01
CA GLU A 44 5.51 -2.15 12.11
C GLU A 44 6.64 -1.26 11.57
N ASN A 45 7.36 -1.75 10.56
CA ASN A 45 8.48 -1.06 9.92
C ASN A 45 8.04 -0.09 8.81
N LYS A 46 6.75 -0.13 8.43
CA LYS A 46 6.15 0.70 7.37
C LYS A 46 6.85 0.53 6.02
N THR A 47 7.14 -0.71 5.65
CA THR A 47 7.82 -1.05 4.39
C THR A 47 6.90 -1.77 3.41
N ILE A 48 7.18 -1.58 2.13
CA ILE A 48 6.62 -2.34 1.01
C ILE A 48 7.82 -2.94 0.26
N ILE A 49 7.91 -4.26 0.20
CA ILE A 49 9.04 -4.98 -0.41
C ILE A 49 8.54 -5.83 -1.57
N LEU A 50 9.16 -5.71 -2.73
CA LEU A 50 8.88 -6.58 -3.87
C LEU A 50 9.61 -7.90 -3.66
N LEU A 51 8.88 -9.03 -3.66
CA LEU A 51 9.46 -10.36 -3.46
C LEU A 51 9.90 -11.02 -4.77
N GLU A 52 9.57 -10.39 -5.90
CA GLU A 52 9.76 -10.88 -7.25
C GLU A 52 10.23 -9.73 -8.17
N SER A 53 10.80 -10.08 -9.33
CA SER A 53 11.18 -9.08 -10.34
C SER A 53 9.95 -8.36 -10.90
N ALA A 54 10.03 -7.03 -11.02
CA ALA A 54 8.99 -6.21 -11.64
C ALA A 54 9.02 -6.24 -13.18
N THR A 55 10.08 -6.82 -13.77
CA THR A 55 10.29 -6.89 -15.21
C THR A 55 10.69 -8.30 -15.64
N VAL A 56 10.41 -8.61 -16.91
CA VAL A 56 11.06 -9.74 -17.59
C VAL A 56 12.52 -9.39 -17.82
N ASN A 57 13.41 -10.39 -17.68
CA ASN A 57 14.78 -10.30 -18.16
C ASN A 57 14.85 -10.61 -19.65
#